data_AF-R2V6V6-F1
#
_entry.id   AF-R2V6V6-F1
#
_cell.length_a   1.000
_cell.length_b   1.000
_cell.length_c   1.000
_cell.angle_alpha   90.00
_cell.angle_beta   90.00
_cell.angle_gamma   90.00
#
_symmetry.space_group_name_H-M   'P 1'
#
loop_
_entity.id
_entity.type
_entity.pdbx_description
1 polymer ?
#
loop_
_entity_poly.entity_id
_entity_poly.type
_entity_poly.pdbx_seq_one_letter_code
_entity_poly.pdbx_strand_id
1 'polypeptide(L)'
;MNLEDITREIELMRQVQKSKLDLYDRQIAEITDAKVAFLNKSKQELDAAIEIQRQLLGDVESVETESFLISKKHPNMKSKTTYKLNLPKSKEEKVRFDRYMKEEHPGLIKEELVVKPIQNDIKQLLVDGIFHMTDEGLLIDDNGMAIPNTTVDVKGIEVKVKVKE
;
A
#
# COMPACT_ATOMS: atom_id res chain seq x y z
N MET A 1 28.83 -32.13 15.50
CA MET A 1 27.58 -31.74 14.82
C MET A 1 27.67 -32.24 13.39
N ASN A 2 26.77 -33.12 12.97
CA ASN A 2 26.75 -33.67 11.60
C ASN A 2 25.67 -32.98 10.74
N LEU A 3 25.59 -33.34 9.45
CA LEU A 3 24.64 -32.75 8.51
C LEU A 3 23.18 -32.95 8.92
N GLU A 4 22.84 -34.09 9.53
CA GLU A 4 21.49 -34.38 9.99
C GLU A 4 21.13 -33.52 11.21
N ASP A 5 22.04 -33.40 12.19
CA ASP A 5 21.86 -32.61 13.40
C ASP A 5 21.59 -31.13 13.05
N ILE A 6 22.43 -30.54 12.19
CA ILE A 6 22.27 -29.14 11.79
C ILE A 6 21.02 -28.92 10.92
N THR A 7 20.67 -29.89 10.07
CA THR A 7 19.43 -29.81 9.28
C THR A 7 18.20 -29.83 10.19
N ARG A 8 18.21 -30.70 11.22
CA ARG A 8 17.13 -30.77 12.21
C ARG A 8 17.02 -29.46 13.00
N GLU A 9 18.14 -28.89 13.43
CA GLU A 9 18.15 -27.60 14.15
C GLU A 9 17.61 -26.47 13.27
N ILE A 10 18.00 -26.41 11.98
CA ILE A 10 17.48 -25.43 11.01
C ILE A 10 15.97 -25.56 10.86
N GLU A 11 15.44 -26.77 10.70
CA GLU A 11 13.99 -26.97 10.57
C GLU A 11 13.22 -26.60 11.86
N LEU A 12 13.78 -26.89 13.04
CA LEU A 12 13.22 -26.43 14.31
C LEU A 12 13.22 -24.89 14.40
N MET A 13 14.31 -24.24 14.02
CA MET A 13 14.39 -22.78 13.98
C MET A 13 13.35 -22.18 13.03
N ARG A 14 13.18 -22.75 11.83
CA ARG A 14 12.15 -22.35 10.86
C ARG A 14 10.74 -22.50 11.44
N GLN A 15 10.46 -23.60 12.12
CA GLN A 15 9.16 -23.85 12.74
C GLN A 15 8.87 -22.86 13.87
N VAL A 16 9.85 -22.58 14.73
CA VAL A 16 9.73 -21.57 15.79
C VAL A 16 9.53 -20.18 15.19
N GLN A 17 10.30 -19.81 14.16
CA GLN A 17 10.15 -18.52 13.48
C GLN A 17 8.75 -18.36 12.89
N LYS A 18 8.26 -19.36 12.16
CA LYS A 18 6.90 -19.37 11.62
C LYS A 18 5.85 -19.22 12.70
N SER A 19 5.98 -19.99 13.79
CA SER A 19 5.02 -19.94 14.91
C SER A 19 4.97 -18.57 15.58
N LYS A 20 6.12 -17.87 15.69
CA LYS A 20 6.17 -16.50 16.21
C LYS A 20 5.58 -15.48 15.23
N LEU A 21 5.86 -15.60 13.94
CA LEU A 21 5.26 -14.75 12.91
C LEU A 21 3.72 -14.89 12.92
N ASP A 22 3.21 -16.12 12.91
CA ASP A 22 1.78 -16.39 12.95
C ASP A 22 1.11 -15.84 14.24
N LEU A 23 1.84 -15.78 15.36
CA LEU A 23 1.37 -15.16 16.59
C LEU A 23 1.30 -13.64 16.45
N TYR A 24 2.34 -13.01 15.92
CA TYR A 24 2.36 -11.55 15.73
C TYR A 24 1.32 -11.09 14.71
N ASP A 25 1.14 -11.83 13.62
CA ASP A 25 0.12 -11.53 12.61
C ASP A 25 -1.29 -11.56 13.23
N ARG A 26 -1.57 -12.54 14.11
CA ARG A 26 -2.83 -12.62 14.86
C ARG A 26 -3.00 -11.43 15.80
N GLN A 27 -1.98 -11.08 16.58
CA GLN A 27 -2.05 -9.93 17.49
C GLN A 27 -2.26 -8.61 16.73
N ILE A 28 -1.60 -8.43 15.59
CA ILE A 28 -1.77 -7.26 14.73
C ILE A 28 -3.21 -7.20 14.19
N ALA A 29 -3.77 -8.33 13.75
CA ALA A 29 -5.15 -8.41 13.30
C ALA A 29 -6.13 -8.01 14.41
N GLU A 30 -5.99 -8.59 15.61
CA GLU A 30 -6.84 -8.29 16.78
C GLU A 30 -6.80 -6.79 17.16
N ILE A 31 -5.61 -6.19 17.20
CA ILE A 31 -5.44 -4.76 17.50
C ILE A 31 -6.07 -3.91 16.40
N THR A 32 -5.91 -4.31 15.14
CA THR A 32 -6.48 -3.59 13.99
C THR A 32 -8.01 -3.62 14.05
N ASP A 33 -8.60 -4.77 14.34
CA ASP A 33 -10.05 -4.93 14.47
C ASP A 33 -10.61 -4.13 15.64
N ALA A 34 -9.95 -4.19 16.81
CA ALA A 34 -10.34 -3.39 17.98
C ALA A 34 -10.28 -1.89 17.69
N LYS A 35 -9.22 -1.42 17.00
CA LYS A 35 -9.08 -0.03 16.57
C LYS A 35 -10.21 0.38 15.63
N VAL A 36 -10.52 -0.44 14.63
CA VAL A 36 -11.59 -0.13 13.66
C VAL A 36 -12.95 -0.09 14.35
N ALA A 37 -13.24 -1.04 15.24
CA ALA A 37 -14.48 -1.06 16.02
C ALA A 37 -14.63 0.19 16.90
N PHE A 38 -13.56 0.57 17.62
CA PHE A 38 -13.55 1.78 18.44
C PHE A 38 -13.77 3.04 17.59
N LEU A 39 -13.05 3.19 16.47
CA LEU A 39 -13.19 4.36 15.61
C LEU A 39 -14.60 4.48 15.03
N ASN A 40 -15.21 3.37 14.62
CA ASN A 40 -16.57 3.37 14.11
C ASN A 40 -17.58 3.76 15.20
N LYS A 41 -17.46 3.19 16.40
CA LYS A 41 -18.34 3.51 17.52
C LYS A 41 -18.20 4.96 17.97
N SER A 42 -16.96 5.43 18.18
CA SER A 42 -16.67 6.81 18.56
C SER A 42 -17.17 7.80 17.52
N LYS A 43 -17.03 7.48 16.23
CA LYS A 43 -17.58 8.30 15.15
C LYS A 43 -19.11 8.36 15.19
N GLN A 44 -19.79 7.22 15.41
CA GLN A 44 -21.25 7.20 15.53
C GLN A 44 -21.73 8.05 16.71
N GLU A 45 -21.08 7.94 17.87
CA GLU A 45 -21.39 8.74 19.07
C GLU A 45 -21.15 10.23 18.82
N LEU A 46 -20.04 10.58 18.17
CA LEU A 46 -19.73 11.97 17.83
C LEU A 46 -20.72 12.55 16.82
N ASP A 47 -21.02 11.82 15.74
CA ASP A 47 -21.97 12.24 14.71
C ASP A 47 -23.37 12.45 15.33
N ALA A 48 -23.79 11.57 16.26
CA ALA A 48 -25.04 11.73 17.00
C ALA A 48 -25.04 12.97 17.91
N ALA A 49 -23.95 13.23 18.63
CA ALA A 49 -23.82 14.42 19.47
C ALA A 49 -23.83 15.72 18.64
N ILE A 50 -23.18 15.73 17.48
CA ILE A 50 -23.20 16.85 16.54
C ILE A 50 -24.62 17.09 16.01
N GLU A 51 -25.35 16.03 15.67
CA GLU A 51 -26.74 16.14 15.22
C GLU A 51 -27.65 16.72 16.32
N ILE A 52 -27.50 16.26 17.57
CA ILE A 52 -28.20 16.83 18.73
C ILE A 52 -27.85 18.31 18.90
N GLN A 53 -26.56 18.68 18.83
CA GLN A 53 -26.13 20.08 18.90
C GLN A 53 -26.79 20.92 17.81
N ARG A 54 -26.87 20.40 16.58
CA ARG A 54 -27.55 21.06 15.45
C ARG A 54 -29.05 21.24 15.71
N GLN A 55 -29.71 20.22 16.23
CA GLN A 55 -31.14 20.28 16.58
C GLN A 55 -31.43 21.29 17.70
N LEU A 56 -30.58 21.33 18.73
CA LEU A 56 -30.69 22.28 19.84
C LEU A 56 -30.45 23.73 19.40
N LEU A 57 -29.53 23.96 18.46
CA LEU A 57 -29.31 25.28 17.87
C LEU A 57 -30.53 25.77 17.07
N GLY A 58 -31.32 24.84 16.53
CA GLY A 58 -32.58 25.14 15.84
C GLY A 58 -32.37 26.08 14.67
N ASP A 59 -33.14 27.17 14.62
CA ASP A 59 -33.04 28.20 13.58
C ASP A 59 -32.01 29.29 13.87
N VAL A 60 -31.41 29.32 15.07
CA VAL A 60 -30.48 30.38 15.47
C VAL A 60 -29.17 30.27 14.68
N GLU A 61 -28.69 31.40 14.14
CA GLU A 61 -27.44 31.43 13.36
C GLU A 61 -26.20 31.34 14.27
N SER A 62 -26.25 31.92 15.47
CA SER A 62 -25.16 31.84 16.45
C SER A 62 -25.63 32.04 17.88
N VAL A 63 -25.02 31.32 18.82
CA VAL A 63 -25.22 31.45 20.28
C VAL A 63 -23.86 31.49 20.96
N GLU A 64 -23.67 32.48 21.83
CA GLU A 64 -22.52 32.55 22.73
C GLU A 64 -22.93 31.99 24.10
N THR A 65 -22.12 31.08 24.61
CA THR A 65 -22.23 30.47 25.93
C THR A 65 -21.08 30.95 26.81
N GLU A 66 -21.04 30.55 28.08
CA GLU A 66 -19.93 30.88 28.99
C GLU A 66 -18.55 30.44 28.45
N SER A 67 -18.51 29.39 27.62
CA SER A 67 -17.25 28.76 27.16
C SER A 67 -17.07 28.73 25.64
N PHE A 68 -18.13 28.95 24.85
CA PHE A 68 -18.10 28.71 23.40
C PHE A 68 -18.98 29.69 22.62
N LEU A 69 -18.50 30.08 21.43
CA LEU A 69 -19.32 30.66 20.37
C LEU A 69 -19.71 29.57 19.36
N ILE A 70 -20.98 29.18 19.37
CA ILE A 70 -21.53 28.14 18.48
C ILE A 70 -22.24 28.86 17.33
N SER A 71 -21.86 28.58 16.08
CA SER A 71 -22.49 29.20 14.91
C SER A 71 -22.69 28.22 13.77
N LYS A 72 -23.73 28.45 12.97
CA LYS A 72 -23.97 27.70 11.74
C LYS A 72 -22.95 28.12 10.69
N LYS A 73 -22.28 27.12 10.12
CA LYS A 73 -21.40 27.32 8.97
C LYS A 73 -22.10 26.83 7.71
N HIS A 74 -22.57 27.77 6.90
CA HIS A 74 -23.19 27.44 5.62
C HIS A 74 -22.12 27.07 4.58
N PRO A 75 -22.34 26.03 3.75
CA PRO A 75 -21.41 25.66 2.71
C PRO A 75 -21.27 26.79 1.68
N ASN A 76 -20.03 27.15 1.34
CA ASN A 76 -19.78 28.10 0.25
C ASN A 76 -19.81 27.35 -1.10
N MET A 77 -20.93 27.43 -1.81
CA MET A 77 -21.11 26.77 -3.12
C MET A 77 -20.13 27.25 -4.20
N LYS A 78 -19.44 28.38 -4.00
CA LYS A 78 -18.37 28.84 -4.91
C LYS A 78 -17.01 28.21 -4.59
N SER A 79 -16.86 27.54 -3.45
CA SER A 79 -15.62 26.89 -3.04
C SER A 79 -15.57 25.44 -3.52
N LYS A 80 -14.47 25.08 -4.18
CA LYS A 80 -14.18 23.68 -4.53
C LYS A 80 -14.16 22.75 -3.31
N THR A 81 -13.81 23.26 -2.13
CA THR A 81 -13.69 22.46 -0.89
C THR A 81 -15.04 22.05 -0.32
N THR A 82 -16.13 22.66 -0.76
CA THR A 82 -17.49 22.31 -0.31
C THR A 82 -17.94 20.98 -0.91
N TYR A 83 -17.40 20.61 -2.07
CA TYR A 83 -17.81 19.42 -2.80
C TYR A 83 -16.92 18.24 -2.45
N LYS A 84 -17.56 17.13 -2.08
CA LYS A 84 -16.89 15.84 -1.91
C LYS A 84 -17.25 14.93 -3.09
N LEU A 85 -16.25 14.55 -3.86
CA LEU A 85 -16.41 13.59 -4.96
C LEU A 85 -16.37 12.17 -4.40
N ASN A 86 -17.41 11.38 -4.71
CA ASN A 86 -17.43 9.95 -4.46
C ASN A 86 -17.21 9.23 -5.79
N LEU A 87 -15.95 8.92 -6.08
CA LEU A 87 -15.57 8.25 -7.31
C LEU A 87 -15.90 6.76 -7.27
N PRO A 88 -16.06 6.12 -8.45
CA PRO A 88 -16.30 4.69 -8.54
C PRO A 88 -15.24 3.84 -7.86
N LYS A 89 -15.69 2.81 -7.14
CA LYS A 89 -14.79 1.93 -6.37
C LYS A 89 -14.61 0.56 -7.02
N SER A 90 -15.66 0.04 -7.65
CA SER A 90 -15.60 -1.27 -8.31
C SER A 90 -14.82 -1.21 -9.62
N LYS A 91 -14.26 -2.35 -10.04
CA LYS A 91 -13.48 -2.45 -11.30
C LYS A 91 -14.35 -2.10 -12.51
N GLU A 92 -15.58 -2.59 -12.55
CA GLU A 92 -16.50 -2.37 -13.68
C GLU A 92 -16.94 -0.91 -13.81
N GLU A 93 -17.30 -0.27 -12.69
CA GLU A 93 -17.69 1.15 -12.72
C GLU A 93 -16.49 2.04 -13.07
N LYS A 94 -15.29 1.70 -12.60
CA LYS A 94 -14.05 2.42 -12.97
C LYS A 94 -13.81 2.38 -14.47
N VAL A 95 -13.92 1.20 -15.11
CA VAL A 95 -13.74 1.10 -16.57
C VAL A 95 -14.74 1.96 -17.34
N ARG A 96 -16.02 1.98 -16.90
CA ARG A 96 -17.04 2.83 -17.53
C ARG A 96 -16.75 4.32 -17.32
N PHE A 97 -16.37 4.70 -16.10
CA PHE A 97 -16.01 6.08 -15.76
C PHE A 97 -14.79 6.56 -16.53
N ASP A 98 -13.71 5.76 -16.58
CA ASP A 98 -12.49 6.11 -17.29
C ASP A 98 -12.77 6.28 -18.79
N ARG A 99 -13.59 5.40 -19.38
CA ARG A 99 -14.00 5.54 -20.79
C ARG A 99 -14.74 6.85 -21.03
N TYR A 100 -15.78 7.11 -20.24
CA TYR A 100 -16.57 8.35 -20.34
C TYR A 100 -15.70 9.59 -20.18
N MET A 101 -14.84 9.61 -19.17
CA MET A 101 -13.97 10.75 -18.90
C MET A 101 -12.92 10.95 -20.01
N LYS A 102 -12.44 9.88 -20.65
CA LYS A 102 -11.51 9.99 -21.80
C LYS A 102 -12.20 10.54 -23.05
N GLU A 103 -13.44 10.12 -23.28
CA GLU A 103 -14.22 10.52 -24.46
C GLU A 103 -14.75 11.96 -24.32
N GLU A 104 -15.36 12.30 -23.19
CA GLU A 104 -16.08 13.56 -23.01
C GLU A 104 -15.24 14.66 -22.36
N HIS A 105 -14.31 14.28 -21.45
CA HIS A 105 -13.57 15.22 -20.61
C HIS A 105 -12.08 14.89 -20.47
N PRO A 106 -11.33 14.74 -21.58
CA PRO A 106 -9.94 14.28 -21.53
C PRO A 106 -9.03 15.18 -20.70
N GLY A 107 -9.31 16.49 -20.61
CA GLY A 107 -8.56 17.44 -19.78
C GLY A 107 -8.74 17.27 -18.27
N LEU A 108 -9.65 16.40 -17.82
CA LEU A 108 -9.87 16.07 -16.40
C LEU A 108 -9.26 14.71 -16.02
N ILE A 109 -8.58 14.04 -16.95
CA ILE A 109 -7.79 12.84 -16.69
C ILE A 109 -6.32 13.20 -16.74
N LYS A 110 -5.56 12.72 -15.76
CA LYS A 110 -4.11 12.73 -15.78
C LYS A 110 -3.62 11.32 -16.10
N GLU A 111 -2.95 11.15 -17.23
CA GLU A 111 -2.25 9.91 -17.55
C GLU A 111 -0.80 10.03 -17.07
N GLU A 112 -0.38 9.16 -16.16
CA GLU A 112 1.00 9.09 -15.69
C GLU A 112 1.73 7.97 -16.42
N LEU A 113 2.70 8.34 -17.26
CA LEU A 113 3.58 7.36 -17.93
C LEU A 113 4.60 6.85 -16.90
N VAL A 114 4.47 5.59 -16.51
CA VAL A 114 5.45 4.93 -15.64
C VAL A 114 6.40 4.09 -16.51
N VAL A 115 7.63 4.55 -16.66
CA VAL A 115 8.70 3.79 -17.34
C VAL A 115 9.32 2.82 -16.34
N LYS A 116 9.31 1.52 -16.65
CA LYS A 116 9.94 0.48 -15.83
C LYS A 116 10.88 -0.37 -16.69
N PRO A 117 12.07 -0.72 -16.21
CA PRO A 117 12.94 -1.66 -16.90
C PRO A 117 12.30 -3.05 -16.92
N ILE A 118 12.40 -3.75 -18.06
CA ILE A 118 11.97 -5.13 -18.18
C ILE A 118 13.11 -6.02 -17.67
N GLN A 119 13.09 -6.30 -16.37
CA GLN A 119 14.23 -6.99 -15.71
C GLN A 119 14.53 -8.37 -16.29
N ASN A 120 13.53 -9.10 -16.79
CA ASN A 120 13.75 -10.42 -17.39
C ASN A 120 14.52 -10.31 -18.70
N ASP A 121 14.21 -9.33 -19.53
CA ASP A 121 14.90 -9.11 -20.81
C ASP A 121 16.36 -8.68 -20.54
N ILE A 122 16.59 -7.82 -19.54
CA ILE A 122 17.95 -7.45 -19.10
C ILE A 122 18.73 -8.68 -18.62
N LYS A 123 18.10 -9.57 -17.85
CA LYS A 123 18.73 -10.83 -17.42
C LYS A 123 18.99 -11.78 -18.59
N GLN A 124 18.13 -11.77 -19.61
CA GLN A 124 18.34 -12.57 -20.80
C GLN A 124 19.60 -12.12 -21.56
N LEU A 125 19.89 -10.82 -21.60
CA LEU A 125 21.14 -10.31 -22.19
C LEU A 125 22.40 -10.83 -21.48
N LEU A 126 22.34 -11.08 -20.17
CA LEU A 126 23.42 -11.76 -19.42
C LEU A 126 23.54 -13.24 -19.82
N VAL A 127 22.41 -13.93 -19.99
CA VAL A 127 22.38 -15.33 -20.44
C VAL A 127 22.90 -15.47 -21.87
N ASP A 128 22.58 -14.52 -22.73
CA ASP A 128 22.99 -14.48 -24.13
C ASP A 128 24.45 -14.02 -24.31
N GLY A 129 25.12 -13.62 -23.22
CA GLY A 129 26.50 -13.15 -23.22
C GLY A 129 26.70 -11.80 -23.90
N ILE A 130 25.64 -11.00 -24.02
CA ILE A 130 25.69 -9.61 -24.52
C ILE A 130 26.05 -8.67 -23.36
N PHE A 131 25.47 -8.90 -22.19
CA PHE A 131 25.87 -8.23 -20.96
C PHE A 131 26.75 -9.16 -20.13
N HIS A 132 27.59 -8.56 -19.30
CA HIS A 132 28.51 -9.27 -18.42
C HIS A 132 28.47 -8.70 -17.01
N MET A 133 28.96 -9.48 -16.06
CA MET A 133 29.09 -9.08 -14.67
C MET A 133 30.57 -9.09 -14.28
N THR A 134 31.05 -8.06 -13.58
CA THR A 134 32.40 -8.05 -13.01
C THR A 134 32.46 -8.88 -11.72
N ASP A 135 33.68 -9.14 -11.24
CA ASP A 135 33.88 -9.83 -9.95
C ASP A 135 33.29 -9.04 -8.76
N GLU A 136 33.18 -7.71 -8.87
CA GLU A 136 32.50 -6.86 -7.88
C GLU A 136 30.98 -6.76 -8.07
N GLY A 137 30.40 -7.50 -9.03
CA GLY A 137 28.96 -7.53 -9.29
C GLY A 137 28.43 -6.36 -10.13
N LEU A 138 29.29 -5.60 -10.81
CA LEU A 138 28.85 -4.53 -11.72
C LEU A 138 28.34 -5.12 -13.03
N LEU A 139 27.20 -4.62 -13.52
CA LEU A 139 26.68 -4.98 -14.83
C LEU A 139 27.37 -4.13 -15.91
N ILE A 140 27.96 -4.76 -16.92
CA ILE A 140 28.60 -4.10 -18.06
C ILE A 140 28.00 -4.56 -19.38
N ASP A 141 28.02 -3.71 -20.39
CA ASP A 141 27.63 -4.06 -21.76
C ASP A 141 28.76 -4.76 -22.55
N ASP A 142 28.49 -5.09 -23.81
CA ASP A 142 29.41 -5.76 -24.74
C ASP A 142 30.63 -4.90 -25.12
N ASN A 143 30.57 -3.59 -24.88
CA ASN A 143 31.66 -2.65 -25.06
C ASN A 143 32.47 -2.44 -23.76
N GLY A 144 32.11 -3.12 -22.68
CA GLY A 144 32.75 -2.99 -21.36
C GLY A 144 32.35 -1.73 -20.59
N MET A 145 31.26 -1.05 -20.97
CA MET A 145 30.75 0.10 -20.21
C MET A 145 29.81 -0.35 -19.10
N ALA A 146 30.02 0.18 -17.89
CA ALA A 146 29.15 -0.10 -16.76
C ALA A 146 27.76 0.50 -16.96
N ILE A 147 26.73 -0.33 -16.77
CA ILE A 147 25.34 0.12 -16.71
C ILE A 147 25.16 0.92 -15.41
N PRO A 148 24.78 2.21 -15.48
CA PRO A 148 24.74 3.07 -14.31
C PRO A 148 23.84 2.52 -13.19
N ASN A 149 24.34 2.57 -11.95
CA ASN A 149 23.62 2.19 -10.73
C ASN A 149 22.99 0.78 -10.77
N THR A 150 23.56 -0.14 -11.54
CA THR A 150 23.02 -1.49 -11.70
C THR A 150 24.06 -2.53 -11.29
N THR A 151 23.70 -3.35 -10.30
CA THR A 151 24.48 -4.49 -9.87
C THR A 151 23.72 -5.78 -10.14
N VAL A 152 24.47 -6.87 -10.29
CA VAL A 152 23.95 -8.21 -10.45
C VAL A 152 24.62 -9.09 -9.42
N ASP A 153 23.81 -9.86 -8.70
CA ASP A 153 24.27 -10.88 -7.77
C ASP A 153 23.88 -12.26 -8.32
N VAL A 154 24.85 -13.17 -8.38
CA VAL A 154 24.57 -14.57 -8.68
C VAL A 154 24.01 -15.22 -7.42
N LYS A 155 22.86 -15.88 -7.55
CA LYS A 155 22.29 -16.64 -6.43
C LYS A 155 23.31 -17.67 -5.94
N GLY A 156 23.60 -17.64 -4.65
CA GLY A 156 24.42 -18.65 -3.99
C GLY A 156 23.80 -20.05 -4.09
N ILE A 157 24.60 -21.07 -3.79
CA ILE A 157 24.13 -22.45 -3.77
C ILE A 157 23.04 -22.60 -2.70
N GLU A 158 21.83 -22.98 -3.12
CA GLU A 158 20.72 -23.26 -2.22
C GLU A 158 20.68 -24.75 -1.86
N VAL A 159 20.73 -25.07 -0.57
CA VAL A 159 20.49 -26.44 -0.08
C VAL A 159 18.99 -26.68 0.03
N LYS A 160 18.45 -27.53 -0.86
CA LYS A 160 17.04 -27.92 -0.84
C LYS A 160 16.82 -29.11 0.09
N VAL A 161 16.18 -28.87 1.23
CA VAL A 161 15.77 -29.92 2.17
C VAL A 161 14.35 -30.34 1.87
N LYS A 162 14.11 -31.65 1.71
CA LYS A 162 12.78 -32.25 1.67
C LYS A 162 12.68 -33.24 2.82
N VAL A 163 11.79 -32.96 3.78
CA VAL A 163 11.47 -33.90 4.86
C VAL A 163 10.82 -35.12 4.21
N LYS A 164 11.33 -36.31 4.48
CA LYS A 164 10.69 -37.57 4.08
C LYS A 164 9.57 -37.83 5.08
N GLU A 165 8.34 -37.97 4.57
CA GLU A 165 7.18 -38.45 5.34
C GLU A 165 7.35 -39.92 5.74
#